data_AF-A0A839JX11-F1
#
_entry.id   AF-A0A839JX11-F1
#
_cell.length_a   1.000
_cell.length_b   1.000
_cell.length_c   1.000
_cell.angle_alpha   90.00
_cell.angle_beta   90.00
_cell.angle_gamma   90.00
#
_symmetry.space_group_name_H-M   'P 1'
#
loop_
_entity.id
_entity.type
_entity.pdbx_description
1 polymer ?
#
loop_
_entity_poly.entity_id
_entity_poly.type
_entity_poly.pdbx_seq_one_letter_code
_entity_poly.pdbx_strand_id
1 'polypeptide(L)'
;MKLADISHTIEGNKIYLSWTALPQSSNVEIKLFNKELNDFRSLGTVPMTQQKFEYIMEDPNATDPYIFAFIPRDSKGREIRYPVNVRHETDVVPDLKPVKEIKVGPVEDMILILGVTLLLYVGYRVYASRKAE
;
A
#
# COMPACT_ATOMS: atom_id res chain seq x y z
N MET A 1 3.10 18.08 -30.86
CA MET A 1 3.57 17.94 -29.47
C MET A 1 3.75 16.46 -29.14
N LYS A 2 4.85 16.14 -28.49
CA LYS A 2 5.01 14.90 -27.72
C LYS A 2 5.32 15.37 -26.29
N LEU A 3 4.50 15.01 -25.33
CA LEU A 3 4.97 14.86 -23.95
C LEU A 3 5.48 13.43 -23.84
N ALA A 4 6.56 13.25 -23.10
CA ALA A 4 7.10 11.93 -22.80
C ALA A 4 7.20 11.78 -21.29
N ASP A 5 7.15 10.52 -20.85
CA ASP A 5 7.48 10.12 -19.48
C ASP A 5 6.67 10.86 -18.40
N ILE A 6 5.35 11.01 -18.63
CA ILE A 6 4.46 11.58 -17.62
C ILE A 6 4.41 10.60 -16.44
N SER A 7 4.83 11.07 -15.27
CA SER A 7 4.79 10.31 -14.02
C SER A 7 4.15 11.14 -12.92
N HIS A 8 3.73 10.46 -11.86
CA HIS A 8 3.14 11.11 -10.69
C HIS A 8 3.68 10.50 -9.40
N THR A 9 3.80 11.35 -8.39
CA THR A 9 4.07 10.96 -7.00
C THR A 9 2.98 11.54 -6.12
N ILE A 10 2.56 10.78 -5.12
CA ILE A 10 1.55 11.20 -4.14
C ILE A 10 2.23 11.34 -2.79
N GLU A 11 2.12 12.50 -2.16
CA GLU A 11 2.59 12.73 -0.80
C GLU A 11 1.46 13.36 0.01
N GLY A 12 0.86 12.58 0.91
CA GLY A 12 -0.32 13.01 1.65
C GLY A 12 -1.47 13.41 0.72
N ASN A 13 -1.90 14.67 0.79
CA ASN A 13 -2.99 15.22 -0.04
C ASN A 13 -2.50 15.94 -1.31
N LYS A 14 -1.24 15.74 -1.71
CA LYS A 14 -0.63 16.40 -2.88
C LYS A 14 -0.29 15.40 -3.97
N ILE A 15 -0.61 15.76 -5.20
CA ILE A 15 -0.20 15.07 -6.42
C ILE A 15 0.88 15.91 -7.09
N TYR A 16 2.07 15.34 -7.22
CA TYR A 16 3.15 15.91 -8.02
C TYR A 16 3.16 15.23 -9.38
N LEU A 17 2.88 15.98 -10.43
CA LEU A 17 2.99 15.53 -11.82
C LEU A 17 4.35 15.96 -12.36
N SER A 18 5.04 15.06 -13.06
CA SER A 18 6.29 15.38 -13.75
C SER A 18 6.30 14.84 -15.18
N TRP A 19 7.07 15.47 -16.05
CA TRP A 19 7.17 15.11 -17.46
C TRP A 19 8.50 15.51 -18.07
N THR A 20 8.90 14.84 -19.14
CA THR A 20 10.08 15.23 -19.93
C THR A 20 9.71 16.33 -20.93
N ALA A 21 10.41 17.47 -20.87
CA ALA A 21 10.24 18.52 -21.86
C ALA A 21 10.92 18.16 -23.18
N LEU A 22 10.19 18.27 -24.28
CA LEU A 22 10.74 18.13 -25.63
C LEU A 22 10.86 19.50 -26.32
N PRO A 23 11.90 19.74 -27.13
CA PRO A 23 12.29 21.06 -27.63
C PRO A 23 11.26 21.76 -28.55
N GLN A 24 10.13 21.13 -28.85
CA GLN A 24 9.07 21.66 -29.72
C GLN A 24 7.86 22.22 -28.96
N SER A 25 7.92 22.36 -27.64
CA SER A 25 6.77 22.80 -26.83
C SER A 25 7.18 23.83 -25.79
N SER A 26 6.54 25.00 -25.83
CA SER A 26 6.83 26.12 -24.93
C SER A 26 6.00 26.06 -23.65
N ASN A 27 4.68 25.95 -23.78
CA ASN A 27 3.75 25.86 -22.65
C ASN A 27 2.80 24.67 -22.75
N VAL A 28 2.36 24.21 -21.58
CA VAL A 28 1.33 23.18 -21.42
C VAL A 28 0.24 23.71 -20.49
N GLU A 29 -1.00 23.63 -20.94
CA GLU A 29 -2.18 23.81 -20.10
C GLU A 29 -2.53 22.48 -19.46
N ILE A 30 -2.73 22.51 -18.15
CA ILE A 30 -3.13 21.36 -17.35
C ILE A 30 -4.59 21.57 -16.97
N LYS A 31 -5.42 20.57 -17.26
CA LYS A 31 -6.82 20.53 -16.85
C LYS A 31 -7.08 19.30 -15.99
N LEU A 32 -8.07 19.40 -15.13
CA LEU A 32 -8.57 18.29 -14.33
C LEU A 32 -10.02 18.00 -14.70
N PHE A 33 -10.33 16.72 -14.85
CA PHE A 33 -11.70 16.28 -15.08
C PHE A 33 -12.55 16.49 -13.83
N ASN A 34 -13.62 17.26 -13.98
CA ASN A 34 -14.67 17.44 -12.98
C ASN A 34 -15.83 16.50 -13.31
N LYS A 35 -16.10 15.55 -12.41
CA LYS A 35 -17.15 14.55 -12.56
C LYS A 35 -18.56 15.12 -12.48
N GLU A 36 -18.77 16.13 -11.65
CA GLU A 36 -20.08 16.76 -11.43
C GLU A 36 -20.57 17.47 -12.70
N LEU A 37 -19.63 18.14 -13.38
CA LEU A 37 -19.89 18.89 -14.61
C LEU A 37 -19.65 18.08 -15.88
N ASN A 38 -19.09 16.87 -15.75
CA ASN A 38 -18.64 16.01 -16.85
C ASN A 38 -17.75 16.75 -17.87
N ASP A 39 -16.88 17.63 -17.36
CA ASP A 39 -16.03 18.51 -18.19
C ASP A 39 -14.66 18.75 -17.55
N PHE A 40 -13.70 19.24 -18.33
CA PHE A 40 -12.34 19.53 -17.89
C PHE A 40 -12.20 20.98 -17.41
N ARG A 41 -11.98 21.14 -16.11
CA ARG A 41 -11.66 22.43 -15.48
C ARG A 41 -10.18 22.75 -15.67
N SER A 42 -9.86 23.93 -16.17
CA SER A 42 -8.46 24.39 -16.29
C SER A 42 -7.84 24.66 -14.92
N LEU A 43 -6.68 24.07 -14.67
CA LEU A 43 -5.88 24.31 -13.45
C LEU A 43 -4.85 25.41 -13.68
N GLY A 44 -4.38 25.57 -14.92
CA GLY A 44 -3.43 26.62 -15.28
C GLY A 44 -2.58 26.26 -16.49
N THR A 45 -1.78 27.23 -16.93
CA THR A 45 -0.78 27.04 -17.98
C THR A 45 0.60 27.20 -17.38
N VAL A 46 1.48 26.23 -17.62
CA VAL A 46 2.84 26.21 -17.12
C VAL A 46 3.85 26.06 -18.26
N PRO A 47 5.06 26.64 -18.13
CA PRO A 47 6.14 26.40 -19.07
C PRO A 47 6.50 24.91 -19.10
N MET A 48 6.69 24.35 -20.28
CA MET A 48 7.10 22.96 -20.44
C MET A 48 8.46 22.67 -19.79
N THR A 49 9.35 23.66 -19.77
CA THR A 49 10.68 23.60 -19.14
C THR A 49 10.62 23.42 -17.63
N GLN A 50 9.49 23.73 -17.00
CA GLN A 50 9.29 23.52 -15.57
C GLN A 50 9.29 22.02 -15.22
N GLN A 51 8.79 21.16 -16.12
CA GLN A 51 8.77 19.70 -15.99
C GLN A 51 8.06 19.13 -14.75
N LYS A 52 7.41 19.99 -13.96
CA LYS A 52 6.71 19.63 -12.72
C LYS A 52 5.50 20.51 -12.47
N PHE A 53 4.46 19.92 -11.91
CA PHE A 53 3.25 20.61 -11.46
C PHE A 53 2.75 19.98 -10.17
N GLU A 54 2.32 20.82 -9.23
CA GLU A 54 1.76 20.39 -7.94
C GLU A 54 0.25 20.66 -7.94
N TYR A 55 -0.52 19.67 -7.54
CA TYR A 55 -1.96 19.77 -7.34
C TYR A 55 -2.33 19.32 -5.94
N ILE A 56 -3.11 20.13 -5.24
CA ILE A 56 -3.68 19.79 -3.92
C ILE A 56 -5.02 19.12 -4.17
N MET A 57 -5.18 17.89 -3.68
CA MET A 57 -6.41 17.13 -3.83
C MET A 57 -7.58 17.84 -3.13
N GLU A 58 -8.68 18.04 -3.85
CA GLU A 58 -9.93 18.54 -3.27
C GLU A 58 -10.57 17.50 -2.32
N ASP A 59 -10.43 16.21 -2.63
CA ASP A 59 -10.87 15.10 -1.78
C ASP A 59 -9.78 14.02 -1.69
N PRO A 60 -8.97 14.00 -0.61
CA PRO A 60 -7.90 13.02 -0.45
C PRO A 60 -8.43 11.58 -0.31
N ASN A 61 -9.70 11.37 0.04
CA ASN A 61 -10.28 10.03 0.18
C ASN A 61 -11.03 9.57 -1.08
N ALA A 62 -10.89 10.30 -2.19
CA ALA A 62 -11.51 9.95 -3.45
C ALA A 62 -11.12 8.51 -3.86
N THR A 63 -12.13 7.65 -4.01
CA THR A 63 -11.94 6.27 -4.49
C THR A 63 -11.68 6.23 -6.00
N ASP A 64 -12.01 7.32 -6.67
CA ASP A 64 -11.92 7.46 -8.11
C ASP A 64 -10.60 8.11 -8.56
N PRO A 65 -10.08 7.74 -9.74
CA PRO A 65 -8.89 8.37 -10.28
C PRO A 65 -9.11 9.84 -10.62
N TYR A 66 -8.11 10.66 -10.32
CA TYR A 66 -7.99 12.02 -10.85
C TYR A 66 -7.52 11.94 -12.30
N ILE A 67 -8.28 12.51 -13.24
CA ILE A 67 -7.92 12.48 -14.66
C ILE A 67 -7.38 13.85 -15.06
N PHE A 68 -6.08 13.93 -15.30
CA PHE A 68 -5.42 15.14 -15.79
C PHE A 68 -5.35 15.13 -17.31
N ALA A 69 -5.60 16.28 -17.94
CA ALA A 69 -5.37 16.49 -19.37
C ALA A 69 -4.27 17.52 -19.57
N PHE A 70 -3.26 17.14 -20.35
CA PHE A 70 -2.15 17.99 -20.76
C PHE A 70 -2.40 18.45 -22.20
N ILE A 71 -2.57 19.75 -22.37
CA ILE A 71 -2.93 20.38 -23.65
C ILE A 71 -1.83 21.36 -24.05
N PRO A 72 -1.18 21.20 -25.20
CA PRO A 72 -0.25 22.21 -25.71
C PRO A 72 -1.01 23.47 -26.10
N ARG A 73 -0.62 24.62 -25.57
CA ARG A 73 -1.18 25.92 -26.00
C ARG A 73 -0.53 26.44 -27.29
N ASP A 74 0.77 26.24 -27.44
CA ASP A 74 1.56 26.90 -28.51
C ASP A 74 1.89 25.97 -29.69
N SER A 75 1.43 24.72 -29.67
CA SER A 75 1.66 23.78 -30.78
C SER A 75 0.39 22.99 -31.09
N LYS A 76 0.22 22.57 -32.35
CA LYS A 76 -0.88 21.69 -32.82
C LYS A 76 -0.79 20.25 -32.29
N GLY A 77 -0.34 20.10 -31.04
CA GLY A 77 -0.24 18.78 -30.44
C GLY A 77 -1.57 18.21 -30.00
N ARG A 78 -1.55 16.92 -29.68
CA ARG A 78 -2.71 16.21 -29.16
C ARG A 78 -2.78 16.39 -27.65
N GLU A 79 -4.00 16.49 -27.15
CA GLU A 79 -4.30 16.35 -25.72
C GLU A 79 -3.88 14.96 -25.25
N ILE A 80 -3.20 14.92 -24.10
CA ILE A 80 -2.84 13.66 -23.44
C ILE A 80 -3.59 13.59 -22.12
N ARG A 81 -4.38 12.54 -21.94
CA ARG A 81 -5.11 12.27 -20.71
C ARG A 81 -4.33 11.27 -19.86
N TYR A 82 -4.14 11.60 -18.60
CA TYR A 82 -3.34 10.84 -17.66
C TYR A 82 -4.17 10.59 -16.38
N PRO A 83 -4.66 9.35 -16.17
CA PRO A 83 -5.35 8.98 -14.95
C PRO A 83 -4.35 8.72 -13.82
N VAL A 84 -4.59 9.34 -12.66
CA VAL A 84 -3.84 9.17 -11.42
C VAL A 84 -4.72 8.45 -10.41
N ASN A 85 -4.32 7.24 -10.02
CA ASN A 85 -5.01 6.47 -8.99
C ASN A 85 -4.44 6.84 -7.61
N VAL A 86 -5.26 7.44 -6.75
CA VAL A 86 -4.91 7.74 -5.37
C VAL A 86 -5.36 6.58 -4.50
N ARG A 87 -4.59 5.50 -4.47
CA ARG A 87 -4.81 4.42 -3.49
C ARG A 87 -4.01 4.74 -2.25
N HIS A 88 -4.69 5.06 -1.17
CA HIS A 88 -4.09 5.04 0.15
C HIS A 88 -3.85 3.59 0.53
N GLU A 89 -2.58 3.20 0.68
CA GLU A 89 -2.24 1.97 1.38
C GLU A 89 -2.68 2.16 2.83
N THR A 90 -3.79 1.54 3.20
CA THR A 90 -4.12 1.37 4.60
C THR A 90 -3.05 0.47 5.19
N ASP A 91 -2.21 1.05 6.05
CA ASP A 91 -1.26 0.29 6.87
C ASP A 91 -2.10 -0.63 7.75
N VAL A 92 -2.28 -1.88 7.30
CA VAL A 92 -3.04 -2.89 8.05
C VAL A 92 -2.13 -3.28 9.20
N VAL A 93 -2.20 -2.54 10.31
CA VAL A 93 -1.63 -2.99 11.57
C VAL A 93 -2.36 -4.30 11.89
N PRO A 94 -1.70 -5.46 11.83
CA PRO A 94 -2.37 -6.71 12.16
C PRO A 94 -2.82 -6.60 13.62
N ASP A 95 -4.12 -6.74 13.87
CA ASP A 95 -4.65 -6.92 15.22
C ASP A 95 -4.18 -8.29 15.71
N LEU A 96 -2.94 -8.31 16.23
CA LEU A 96 -2.36 -9.44 16.91
C LEU A 96 -3.08 -9.59 18.25
N LYS A 97 -4.32 -10.10 18.20
CA LYS A 97 -5.01 -10.55 19.40
C LYS A 97 -4.09 -11.55 20.09
N PRO A 98 -3.75 -11.34 21.38
CA PRO A 98 -2.93 -12.31 22.09
C PRO A 98 -3.62 -13.66 22.00
N VAL A 99 -2.89 -14.68 21.53
CA VAL A 99 -3.36 -16.06 21.46
C VAL A 99 -3.65 -16.49 22.90
N LYS A 100 -4.92 -16.36 23.33
CA LYS A 100 -5.34 -16.63 24.71
C LYS A 100 -5.27 -18.12 25.06
N GLU A 101 -5.22 -18.99 24.07
CA GLU A 101 -5.31 -20.43 24.26
C GLU A 101 -4.22 -21.13 23.46
N ILE A 102 -3.06 -21.27 24.10
CA ILE A 102 -2.11 -22.33 23.72
C ILE A 102 -2.85 -23.63 23.99
N LYS A 103 -3.26 -24.35 22.93
CA LYS A 103 -3.84 -25.69 23.05
C LYS A 103 -2.79 -26.65 23.61
N VAL A 104 -2.67 -26.70 24.93
CA VAL A 104 -2.05 -27.82 25.63
C VAL A 104 -3.09 -28.93 25.71
N GLY A 105 -2.66 -30.18 25.50
CA GLY A 105 -3.54 -31.35 25.60
C GLY A 105 -4.19 -31.48 26.98
N PRO A 106 -5.15 -32.41 27.17
CA PRO A 106 -5.83 -32.61 28.43
C PRO A 106 -4.83 -32.78 29.59
N VAL A 107 -4.96 -31.97 30.64
CA VAL A 107 -4.05 -31.98 31.81
C VAL A 107 -4.02 -33.37 32.48
N GLU A 108 -5.14 -34.09 32.40
CA GLU A 108 -5.29 -35.46 32.91
C GLU A 108 -4.29 -36.44 32.26
N ASP A 109 -4.03 -36.30 30.96
CA ASP A 109 -3.07 -37.18 30.25
C ASP A 109 -1.64 -36.94 30.73
N MET A 110 -1.29 -35.68 31.01
CA MET A 110 0.05 -35.33 31.50
C MET A 110 0.30 -35.87 32.91
N ILE A 111 -0.71 -35.78 33.79
CA ILE A 111 -0.63 -36.32 35.15
C ILE A 111 -0.54 -37.86 35.12
N LEU A 112 -1.28 -38.51 34.22
CA LEU A 112 -1.29 -39.97 34.07
C LEU A 112 0.07 -40.49 33.59
N ILE A 113 0.68 -39.84 32.59
CA ILE A 113 2.04 -40.19 32.12
C ILE A 113 3.06 -40.03 33.25
N LEU A 114 2.95 -38.95 34.04
CA LEU A 114 3.86 -38.70 35.16
C LEU A 114 3.69 -39.74 36.28
N GLY A 115 2.46 -40.15 36.59
CA GLY A 115 2.18 -41.22 37.55
C GLY A 115 2.73 -42.58 37.12
N VAL A 116 2.52 -42.96 35.85
CA VAL A 116 3.00 -44.24 35.31
C VAL A 116 4.53 -44.31 35.29
N THR A 117 5.19 -43.22 34.88
CA THR A 117 6.66 -43.16 34.85
C THR A 117 7.28 -43.25 36.24
N LEU A 118 6.69 -42.61 37.24
CA LEU A 118 7.15 -42.70 38.64
C LEU A 118 6.99 -44.11 39.20
N LEU A 119 5.87 -44.78 38.93
CA LEU A 119 5.63 -46.16 39.33
C LEU A 119 6.62 -47.13 38.69
N LEU A 120 6.88 -46.97 37.38
CA LEU A 120 7.87 -47.78 36.66
C LEU A 120 9.28 -47.57 37.23
N TYR A 121 9.65 -46.33 37.57
CA TYR A 121 10.96 -46.03 38.16
C TYR A 121 11.12 -46.65 39.56
N VAL A 122 10.12 -46.52 40.42
CA VAL A 122 10.14 -47.13 41.76
C VAL A 122 10.18 -48.65 41.66
N GLY A 123 9.36 -49.24 40.78
CA GLY A 123 9.35 -50.68 40.51
C GLY A 123 10.71 -51.18 40.02
N TYR A 124 11.33 -50.47 39.07
CA TYR A 124 12.68 -50.78 38.59
C TYR A 124 13.71 -50.71 39.72
N ARG A 125 13.67 -49.67 40.57
CA ARG A 125 14.63 -49.51 41.67
C ARG A 125 14.55 -50.64 42.68
N VAL A 126 13.34 -51.07 43.05
CA VAL A 126 13.11 -52.18 43.99
C VAL A 126 13.52 -53.52 43.36
N TYR A 127 13.24 -53.74 42.08
CA TYR A 127 13.70 -54.93 41.37
C TYR A 127 15.22 -54.98 41.26
N ALA A 128 15.86 -53.86 40.93
CA ALA A 128 17.32 -53.74 40.84
C ALA A 128 18.00 -53.94 42.19
N SER A 129 17.44 -53.41 43.30
CA SER A 129 18.00 -53.64 44.63
C SER A 129 17.91 -55.10 45.07
N ARG A 130 16.83 -55.82 44.69
CA ARG A 130 16.67 -57.26 44.97
C ARG A 130 17.53 -58.18 44.09
N LYS A 131 18.09 -57.66 42.99
CA LYS A 131 19.05 -58.38 42.14
C LYS A 131 20.50 -58.19 42.57
N ALA A 132 20.75 -57.23 43.47
CA ALA A 132 22.07 -56.91 44.01
C ALA A 132 22.37 -57.60 45.36
N GLU A 133 21.37 -58.26 45.96
CA GLU A 133 21.51 -59.29 47.00
C GLU A 133 21.52 -60.69 46.36
#